data_AF-A0AA97AWE3-F1
#
_entry.id   AF-A0AA97AWE3-F1
#
_cell.length_a   1.000
_cell.length_b   1.000
_cell.length_c   1.000
_cell.angle_alpha   90.00
_cell.angle_beta   90.00
_cell.angle_gamma   90.00
#
_symmetry.space_group_name_H-M   'P 1'
#
loop_
_entity.id
_entity.type
_entity.pdbx_description
1 polymer ?
#
loop_
_entity_poly.entity_id
_entity_poly.type
_entity_poly.pdbx_seq_one_letter_code
_entity_poly.pdbx_strand_id
1 'polypeptide(L)'
;MKLFSSLILSLSIFAYGATAEEITTLESTVIGSQEQPKVLYIIPWKQADSLQRLDSVLPQTFSSVFEHQEYSEFRREIKLLQAEQEKTD
;
A
#
# COMPACT_ATOMS: atom_id res chain seq x y z
N MET A 1 72.51 -17.10 -54.03
CA MET A 1 72.02 -16.80 -52.66
C MET A 1 71.54 -15.36 -52.47
N LYS A 2 72.26 -14.32 -52.95
CA LYS A 2 71.84 -12.90 -52.77
C LYS A 2 70.46 -12.56 -53.39
N LEU A 3 70.17 -13.09 -54.58
CA LEU A 3 68.88 -12.90 -55.26
C LEU A 3 67.71 -13.56 -54.51
N PHE A 4 67.96 -14.70 -53.87
CA PHE A 4 66.95 -15.42 -53.07
C PHE A 4 66.65 -14.68 -51.77
N SER A 5 67.68 -14.12 -51.13
CA SER A 5 67.53 -13.28 -49.93
C SER A 5 66.80 -11.96 -50.22
N SER A 6 67.03 -11.36 -51.38
CA SER A 6 66.34 -10.13 -51.80
C SER A 6 64.85 -10.38 -52.07
N LEU A 7 64.51 -11.55 -52.63
CA LEU A 7 63.12 -11.93 -52.91
C LEU A 7 62.34 -12.12 -51.60
N ILE A 8 62.95 -12.76 -50.61
CA ILE A 8 62.34 -12.97 -49.28
C ILE A 8 62.11 -11.63 -48.57
N LEU A 9 63.06 -10.70 -48.65
CA LEU A 9 62.93 -9.38 -48.03
C LEU A 9 61.82 -8.53 -48.69
N SER A 10 61.68 -8.60 -50.01
CA SER A 10 60.59 -7.91 -50.72
C SER A 10 59.21 -8.49 -50.43
N LEU A 11 59.14 -9.80 -50.15
CA LEU A 11 57.88 -10.47 -49.83
C LEU A 11 57.37 -10.10 -48.42
N SER A 12 58.27 -9.82 -47.47
CA SER A 12 57.89 -9.42 -46.11
C SER A 12 57.26 -8.02 -46.05
N ILE A 13 57.54 -7.13 -47.00
CA ILE A 13 57.02 -5.75 -46.98
C ILE A 13 55.55 -5.70 -47.42
N PHE A 14 55.12 -6.59 -48.32
CA PHE A 14 53.73 -6.70 -48.77
C PHE A 14 52.78 -7.30 -47.70
N ALA A 15 53.31 -7.94 -46.65
CA ALA A 15 52.52 -8.57 -45.61
C ALA A 15 51.91 -7.58 -44.60
N TYR A 16 52.34 -6.32 -44.58
CA TYR A 16 51.88 -5.31 -43.61
C TYR A 16 50.57 -4.61 -44.01
N GLY A 17 49.99 -4.90 -45.18
CA GLY A 17 48.80 -4.23 -45.70
C GLY A 17 47.45 -4.84 -45.28
N ALA A 18 47.43 -5.98 -44.58
CA ALA A 18 46.22 -6.52 -43.99
C ALA A 18 45.98 -5.87 -42.62
N THR A 19 45.68 -4.56 -42.64
CA THR A 19 45.11 -3.89 -41.48
C THR A 19 43.75 -4.52 -41.24
N ALA A 20 43.64 -5.30 -40.17
CA ALA A 20 42.38 -5.86 -39.70
C ALA A 20 41.34 -4.74 -39.70
N GLU A 21 40.37 -4.83 -40.60
CA GLU A 21 39.18 -4.01 -40.57
C GLU A 21 38.50 -4.31 -39.23
N GLU A 22 38.61 -3.38 -38.28
CA GLU A 22 38.01 -3.53 -36.97
C GLU A 22 36.49 -3.47 -37.17
N ILE A 23 35.88 -4.64 -37.35
CA ILE A 23 34.43 -4.79 -37.45
C ILE A 23 33.86 -4.45 -36.08
N THR A 24 33.50 -3.18 -35.88
CA THR A 24 32.83 -2.74 -34.66
C THR A 24 31.37 -3.21 -34.70
N THR A 25 31.12 -4.39 -34.13
CA THR A 25 29.77 -4.93 -33.93
C THR A 25 29.07 -4.16 -32.81
N LEU A 26 28.15 -3.27 -33.18
CA LEU A 26 27.29 -2.59 -32.20
C LEU A 26 26.17 -3.55 -31.76
N GLU A 27 26.44 -4.31 -30.69
CA GLU A 27 25.42 -5.13 -30.04
C GLU A 27 24.62 -4.27 -29.05
N SER A 28 23.38 -3.92 -29.40
CA SER A 28 22.43 -3.28 -28.48
C SER A 28 21.54 -4.36 -27.87
N THR A 29 21.83 -4.77 -26.63
CA THR A 29 20.91 -5.61 -25.87
C THR A 29 19.90 -4.70 -25.17
N VAL A 30 18.65 -4.73 -25.61
CA VAL A 30 17.55 -4.04 -24.92
C VAL A 30 17.14 -4.87 -23.72
N ILE A 31 17.63 -4.49 -22.55
CA ILE A 31 17.24 -5.09 -21.28
C ILE A 31 15.97 -4.36 -20.80
N GLY A 32 14.82 -5.05 -20.83
CA GLY A 32 13.58 -4.56 -20.22
C GLY A 32 13.69 -4.49 -18.69
N SER A 33 12.66 -3.97 -18.03
CA SER A 33 12.62 -3.94 -16.55
C SER A 33 12.71 -5.37 -15.99
N GLN A 34 13.84 -5.71 -15.38
CA GLN A 34 14.11 -7.00 -14.73
C GLN A 34 13.60 -7.02 -13.28
N GLU A 35 12.48 -6.35 -13.00
CA GLU A 35 11.93 -6.40 -11.66
C GLU A 35 11.41 -7.80 -11.35
N GLN A 36 12.00 -8.41 -10.33
CA GLN A 36 11.61 -9.74 -9.88
C GLN A 36 10.16 -9.71 -9.40
N PRO A 37 9.31 -10.68 -9.83
CA PRO A 37 7.93 -10.73 -9.37
C PRO A 37 7.91 -10.93 -7.85
N LYS A 38 7.30 -9.99 -7.12
CA LYS A 38 7.15 -10.07 -5.67
C LYS A 38 5.85 -10.78 -5.34
N VAL A 39 5.92 -11.82 -4.50
CA VAL A 39 4.74 -12.50 -3.98
C VAL A 39 4.11 -11.61 -2.90
N LEU A 40 2.94 -11.04 -3.21
CA LEU A 40 2.17 -10.21 -2.28
C LEU A 40 1.05 -11.04 -1.64
N TYR A 41 0.97 -11.01 -0.32
CA TYR A 41 -0.17 -11.56 0.42
C TYR A 41 -1.17 -10.44 0.68
N ILE A 42 -2.29 -10.45 -0.05
CA ILE A 42 -3.36 -9.47 0.09
C ILE A 42 -4.43 -10.07 1.00
N ILE A 43 -4.69 -9.41 2.12
CA ILE A 43 -5.82 -9.77 3.00
C ILE A 43 -7.04 -9.00 2.48
N PRO A 44 -8.11 -9.68 2.04
CA PRO A 44 -9.31 -9.00 1.57
C PRO A 44 -10.01 -8.31 2.74
N TRP A 45 -10.39 -7.06 2.55
CA TRP A 45 -11.27 -6.39 3.50
C TRP A 45 -12.65 -7.09 3.46
N LYS A 46 -13.07 -7.60 4.61
CA LYS A 46 -14.44 -8.09 4.82
C LYS A 46 -15.30 -6.93 5.30
N GLN A 47 -16.27 -6.53 4.49
CA GLN A 47 -17.32 -5.60 4.93
C GLN A 47 -18.03 -6.22 6.14
N ALA A 48 -18.22 -5.43 7.20
CA ALA A 48 -19.01 -5.89 8.34
C ALA A 48 -20.43 -6.19 7.87
N ASP A 49 -20.94 -7.37 8.20
CA ASP A 49 -22.35 -7.68 8.00
C ASP A 49 -23.16 -6.63 8.77
N SER A 50 -23.97 -5.90 8.02
CA SER A 50 -24.67 -4.68 8.41
C SER A 50 -25.16 -4.72 9.85
N LEU A 51 -24.79 -3.71 10.64
CA LEU A 51 -25.42 -3.39 11.92
C LEU A 51 -25.88 -4.62 12.69
N GLN A 52 -24.97 -5.57 12.97
CA GLN A 52 -25.22 -6.44 14.10
C GLN A 52 -25.18 -5.51 15.31
N ARG A 53 -26.34 -4.90 15.59
CA ARG A 53 -26.62 -4.15 16.81
C ARG A 53 -26.10 -5.09 17.86
N LEU A 54 -25.02 -4.68 18.53
CA LEU A 54 -24.68 -5.26 19.81
C LEU A 54 -25.94 -4.95 20.60
N ASP A 55 -26.87 -5.90 20.65
CA ASP A 55 -28.09 -5.79 21.43
C ASP A 55 -27.59 -5.73 22.85
N SER A 56 -27.35 -4.49 23.28
CA SER A 56 -26.97 -4.16 24.62
C SER A 56 -28.10 -4.73 25.46
N VAL A 57 -27.80 -5.79 26.21
CA VAL A 57 -28.72 -6.42 27.16
C VAL A 57 -29.06 -5.45 28.30
N LEU A 58 -28.56 -4.21 28.27
CA LEU A 58 -29.01 -3.15 29.15
C LEU A 58 -30.51 -2.93 28.90
N PRO A 59 -31.36 -3.12 29.93
CA PRO A 59 -32.76 -2.79 29.85
C PRO A 59 -32.95 -1.38 29.31
N GLN A 60 -33.86 -1.23 28.34
CA GLN A 60 -34.29 0.06 27.79
C GLN A 60 -34.76 1.06 28.86
N THR A 61 -34.92 0.63 30.12
CA THR A 61 -35.20 1.43 31.31
C THR A 61 -34.22 2.59 31.53
N PHE A 62 -32.98 2.51 31.01
CA PHE A 62 -32.00 3.58 31.19
C PHE A 62 -32.15 4.76 30.22
N SER A 63 -33.00 4.68 29.19
CA SER A 63 -33.10 5.77 28.20
C SER A 63 -33.63 7.06 28.83
N SER A 64 -34.58 6.99 29.77
CA SER A 64 -35.11 8.16 30.47
C SER A 64 -34.18 8.72 31.55
N VAL A 65 -33.15 7.97 31.96
CA VAL A 65 -32.26 8.34 33.07
C VAL A 65 -31.16 9.31 32.60
N PHE A 66 -30.87 9.34 31.29
CA PHE A 66 -29.79 10.15 30.72
C PHE A 66 -30.27 11.26 29.77
N GLU A 67 -31.57 11.56 29.75
CA GLU A 67 -32.10 12.70 29.00
C GLU A 67 -31.69 14.03 29.65
N HIS A 68 -31.50 15.05 28.82
CA HIS A 68 -31.21 16.39 29.30
C HIS A 68 -32.43 16.95 30.06
N GLN A 69 -32.27 17.18 31.36
CA GLN A 69 -33.30 17.78 32.21
C GLN A 69 -32.83 19.15 32.70
N GLU A 70 -33.64 20.18 32.42
CA GLU A 70 -33.41 21.52 32.92
C GLU A 70 -33.70 21.61 34.43
N TYR A 71 -32.92 22.44 35.13
CA TYR A 71 -33.04 22.57 36.60
C TYR A 71 -34.44 23.01 37.05
N SER A 72 -35.11 23.86 36.28
CA SER A 72 -36.48 24.32 36.55
C SER A 72 -37.51 23.19 36.49
N GLU A 73 -37.37 22.30 35.50
CA GLU A 73 -38.24 21.14 35.29
C GLU A 73 -38.10 20.15 36.45
N PHE A 74 -36.86 19.86 36.85
CA PHE A 74 -36.57 19.00 38.01
C PHE A 74 -37.18 19.55 39.31
N ARG A 75 -37.03 20.85 39.58
CA ARG A 75 -37.62 21.49 40.77
C ARG A 75 -39.14 21.42 40.78
N ARG A 76 -39.78 21.47 39.60
CA ARG A 76 -41.24 21.34 39.46
C ARG A 76 -41.69 19.91 39.75
N GLU A 77 -40.98 18.92 39.23
CA GLU A 77 -41.26 17.50 39.46
C GLU A 77 -41.19 17.13 40.94
N ILE A 78 -40.12 17.51 41.63
CA ILE A 78 -39.97 17.29 43.08
C ILE A 78 -41.15 17.87 43.86
N LYS A 79 -41.61 19.07 43.49
CA LYS A 79 -42.75 19.73 44.15
C LYS A 79 -44.07 18.97 43.93
N LEU A 80 -44.29 18.44 42.72
CA LEU A 80 -45.47 17.63 42.42
C LEU A 80 -45.47 16.33 43.22
N LEU A 81 -44.33 15.63 43.25
CA LEU A 81 -44.20 14.38 44.01
C LEU A 81 -44.44 14.61 45.50
N GLN A 82 -43.91 15.69 46.09
CA GLN A 82 -44.18 16.04 47.49
C GLN A 82 -45.67 16.29 47.75
N ALA A 83 -46.36 17.01 46.86
CA ALA A 83 -47.79 17.28 46.99
C ALA A 83 -48.65 16.01 46.83
N GLU A 84 -48.19 15.02 46.06
CA GLU A 84 -48.88 13.71 45.95
C GLU A 84 -48.70 12.86 47.21
N GLN A 85 -47.52 12.91 47.85
CA GLN A 85 -47.30 12.25 49.14
C GLN A 85 -48.19 12.85 50.23
N GLU A 86 -48.27 14.19 50.31
CA GLU A 86 -49.12 14.91 51.28
C GLU A 86 -50.63 14.65 51.11
N LYS A 87 -51.08 14.17 49.94
CA LYS A 87 -52.48 13.80 49.70
C LYS A 87 -52.79 12.34 50.03
N THR A 88 -51.76 11.51 50.15
CA THR A 88 -51.89 10.06 50.35
C THR A 88 -51.83 9.69 51.84
N ASP A 89 -51.30 10.59 52.67
CA ASP A 89 -51.42 10.58 54.14
C ASP A 89 -52.69 11.30 54.64
#